data_AF-A0A4V5PJG1-F1
#
_entry.id   AF-A0A4V5PJG1-F1
#
_cell.length_a   1.000
_cell.length_b   1.000
_cell.length_c   1.000
_cell.angle_alpha   90.00
_cell.angle_beta   90.00
_cell.angle_gamma   90.00
#
_symmetry.space_group_name_H-M   'P 1'
#
loop_
_entity.id
_entity.type
_entity.pdbx_description
1 polymer ?
#
loop_
_entity_poly.entity_id
_entity_poly.type
_entity_poly.pdbx_seq_one_letter_code
_entity_poly.pdbx_strand_id
1 'polypeptide(L)' 'MLLRATAVAIVCAAVLPGCVVPPAHPPQPAPVAEVRPPPPASGYHWVHGRYVWADGRWVWVRGYWVQD' A
#
# COMPACT_ATOMS: atom_id res chain seq x y z
N MET A 1 36.89 -27.63 -11.31
CA MET A 1 35.61 -27.71 -10.54
C MET A 1 35.44 -26.52 -9.60
N LEU A 2 36.46 -26.13 -8.83
CA LEU A 2 36.40 -24.95 -7.93
C LEU A 2 36.06 -23.63 -8.62
N LEU A 3 36.65 -23.31 -9.78
CA LEU A 3 36.41 -22.03 -10.51
C LEU A 3 34.94 -21.81 -10.90
N ARG A 4 34.22 -22.89 -11.23
CA ARG A 4 32.79 -22.83 -11.57
C ARG A 4 31.94 -22.59 -10.33
N ALA A 5 32.31 -23.20 -9.21
CA ALA A 5 31.62 -23.01 -7.93
C ALA A 5 31.79 -21.57 -7.41
N THR A 6 32.99 -20.98 -7.54
CA THR A 6 33.21 -19.57 -7.19
C THR A 6 32.42 -18.62 -8.09
N ALA A 7 32.38 -18.87 -9.40
CA ALA A 7 31.60 -18.04 -10.32
C ALA A 7 30.09 -18.07 -9.99
N VAL A 8 29.53 -19.24 -9.70
CA VAL A 8 28.12 -19.38 -9.29
C VAL A 8 27.86 -18.66 -7.97
N ALA A 9 28.74 -18.80 -6.98
CA ALA A 9 28.58 -18.12 -5.69
C ALA A 9 28.59 -16.59 -5.82
N ILE A 10 29.46 -16.04 -6.66
CA ILE A 10 29.52 -14.58 -6.93
C ILE A 10 28.22 -14.11 -7.62
N VAL A 11 27.74 -14.84 -8.64
CA VAL A 11 26.50 -14.50 -9.34
C VAL A 11 25.30 -14.54 -8.39
N CYS A 12 25.18 -15.59 -7.57
CA CYS A 12 24.12 -15.68 -6.56
C CYS A 12 24.19 -14.52 -5.57
N ALA A 13 25.37 -14.21 -5.03
CA ALA A 13 25.53 -13.09 -4.10
C ALA A 13 25.22 -11.72 -4.72
N ALA A 14 25.37 -11.58 -6.05
CA ALA A 14 25.06 -10.33 -6.76
C ALA A 14 23.56 -10.12 -7.05
N VAL A 15 22.76 -11.19 -7.14
CA VAL A 15 21.30 -11.10 -7.43
C VAL A 15 20.41 -11.20 -6.19
N LEU A 16 20.95 -11.64 -5.05
CA LEU A 16 20.21 -11.76 -3.79
C LEU A 16 19.91 -10.45 -3.04
N PRO A 17 20.72 -9.37 -3.12
CA PRO A 17 20.42 -8.11 -2.45
C PRO A 17 19.64 -7.20 -3.40
N GLY A 18 18.40 -6.82 -3.15
CA GLY A 18 17.57 -7.08 -1.99
C GLY A 18 16.16 -6.59 -2.28
N CYS A 19 15.25 -6.92 -1.38
CA CYS A 19 13.95 -6.29 -1.35
C CYS A 19 14.17 -4.78 -1.14
N VAL A 20 14.02 -3.98 -2.20
CA VAL A 20 13.96 -2.52 -2.06
C VAL A 20 12.66 -2.20 -1.36
N VAL A 21 12.73 -2.01 -0.05
CA VAL A 21 11.59 -1.53 0.74
C VAL A 21 11.53 -0.02 0.54
N PRO A 22 10.39 0.53 0.08
CA PRO A 22 10.22 1.98 0.03
C PRO A 22 10.49 2.58 1.41
N PRO A 23 11.05 3.81 1.49
CA PRO A 23 11.21 4.50 2.76
C PRO A 23 9.90 4.49 3.55
N ALA A 24 9.99 4.23 4.86
CA ALA A 24 8.82 4.28 5.72
C ALA A 24 8.15 5.66 5.60
N HIS A 25 6.85 5.68 5.35
CA HIS A 25 6.09 6.92 5.30
C HIS A 25 5.95 7.51 6.72
N PRO A 26 5.82 8.84 6.87
CA PRO A 26 5.42 9.43 8.14
C PRO A 26 4.09 8.83 8.64
N PRO A 27 3.82 8.87 9.96
CA PRO A 27 2.56 8.37 10.50
C PRO A 27 1.35 9.04 9.81
N GLN A 28 0.27 8.28 9.66
CA GLN A 28 -0.97 8.83 9.12
C GLN A 28 -1.51 9.94 10.03
N PRO A 29 -2.10 11.02 9.47
CA PRO A 29 -2.81 12.01 10.27
C PRO A 29 -4.03 11.40 10.96
N ALA A 30 -4.66 12.18 11.85
CA ALA A 30 -5.94 11.79 12.41
C ALA A 30 -6.96 11.51 11.29
N PRO A 31 -7.81 10.47 11.44
CA PRO A 31 -8.89 10.21 10.49
C PRO A 31 -9.78 11.44 10.32
N VAL A 32 -10.17 11.72 9.08
CA VAL A 32 -11.11 12.80 8.79
C VAL A 32 -12.49 12.38 9.30
N ALA A 33 -13.18 13.28 10.02
CA ALA A 33 -14.57 13.08 10.40
C ALA A 33 -15.45 13.16 9.15
N GLU A 34 -15.78 12.01 8.58
CA GLU A 34 -16.60 11.91 7.38
C GLU A 34 -18.08 11.79 7.75
N VAL A 35 -18.89 12.73 7.24
CA VAL A 35 -20.35 12.62 7.31
C VAL A 35 -20.80 11.63 6.24
N ARG A 36 -21.40 10.52 6.68
CA ARG A 36 -22.02 9.54 5.80
C ARG A 36 -23.28 10.15 5.16
N PRO A 37 -23.39 10.25 3.82
CA PRO A 37 -24.64 10.65 3.17
C PRO A 37 -25.70 9.55 3.31
N PRO A 38 -26.99 9.79 3.01
CA PRO A 38 -27.99 8.73 2.96
C PRO A 38 -27.63 7.62 1.93
N PRO A 39 -28.03 6.35 2.16
CA PRO A 39 -27.83 5.28 1.18
C PRO A 39 -28.66 5.52 -0.08
N PRO A 40 -28.16 5.14 -1.28
CA PRO A 40 -28.91 5.30 -2.53
C PRO A 40 -30.16 4.42 -2.58
N ALA A 41 -30.08 3.18 -2.08
CA ALA A 41 -31.17 2.21 -2.00
C ALA A 41 -30.86 1.14 -0.92
N SER A 42 -31.78 0.20 -0.70
CA SER A 42 -31.53 -0.99 0.12
C SER A 42 -30.44 -1.87 -0.49
N GLY A 43 -29.68 -2.60 0.35
CA GLY A 43 -28.61 -3.50 -0.11
C GLY A 43 -27.30 -2.79 -0.44
N TYR A 44 -27.12 -1.56 0.04
CA TYR A 44 -25.83 -0.87 -0.02
C TYR A 44 -25.17 -0.86 1.36
N HIS A 45 -23.88 -1.19 1.40
CA HIS A 45 -23.03 -0.97 2.56
C HIS A 45 -22.07 0.20 2.31
N TRP A 46 -21.77 0.93 3.39
CA TRP A 46 -20.85 2.06 3.32
C TRP A 46 -19.42 1.57 3.56
N VAL A 47 -18.52 1.91 2.64
CA VAL A 47 -17.08 1.76 2.82
C VAL A 47 -16.53 3.09 3.32
N HIS A 48 -15.96 3.09 4.53
CA HIS A 48 -15.36 4.30 5.12
C HIS A 48 -14.18 4.79 4.29
N GLY A 49 -14.02 6.12 4.23
CA GLY A 49 -12.84 6.73 3.62
C GLY A 49 -11.53 6.27 4.28
N ARG A 50 -10.44 6.38 3.53
CA ARG A 50 -9.11 5.95 3.97
C ARG A 50 -8.03 6.88 3.44
N TYR A 51 -6.92 6.93 4.15
CA TYR A 51 -5.71 7.55 3.62
C TYR A 51 -5.03 6.64 2.59
N VAL A 52 -4.56 7.25 1.51
CA VAL A 52 -3.63 6.65 0.55
C VAL A 52 -2.34 7.45 0.54
N TRP A 53 -1.20 6.77 0.40
CA TRP A 53 0.07 7.45 0.18
C TRP A 53 0.25 7.68 -1.31
N ALA A 54 0.29 8.94 -1.72
CA ALA A 54 0.47 9.35 -3.12
C ALA A 54 1.25 10.66 -3.17
N ASP A 55 2.17 10.78 -4.13
CA ASP A 55 2.96 12.00 -4.36
C ASP A 55 3.69 12.53 -3.11
N GLY A 56 4.22 11.62 -2.29
CA GLY A 56 4.98 11.97 -1.09
C GLY A 56 4.12 12.52 0.06
N ARG A 57 2.80 12.34 0.03
CA ARG A 57 1.89 12.79 1.07
C ARG A 57 0.74 11.82 1.33
N TRP A 58 0.10 11.99 2.48
CA TRP A 58 -1.17 11.35 2.77
C TRP A 58 -2.30 12.10 2.05
N VAL A 59 -3.08 11.36 1.25
CA VAL A 59 -4.26 11.86 0.55
C VAL A 59 -5.49 11.15 1.11
N TRP A 60 -6.49 11.92 1.55
CA TRP A 60 -7.77 11.35 2.00
C TRP A 60 -8.61 10.95 0.79
N VAL A 61 -8.99 9.68 0.72
CA VAL A 61 -9.98 9.18 -0.24
C VAL A 61 -11.30 9.03 0.51
N ARG A 62 -12.33 9.76 0.06
CA ARG A 62 -13.66 9.73 0.66
C ARG A 62 -14.28 8.33 0.57
N GLY A 63 -15.12 8.02 1.56
CA GLY A 63 -15.91 6.81 1.56
C GLY A 63 -16.94 6.79 0.43
N TYR A 64 -17.46 5.61 0.15
CA TYR A 64 -18.43 5.40 -0.92
C TYR A 64 -19.38 4.25 -0.58
N TRP A 65 -20.51 4.23 -1.29
CA TRP A 65 -21.50 3.17 -1.21
C TRP A 65 -21.11 2.02 -2.14
N VAL A 66 -21.16 0.80 -1.63
CA VAL A 66 -20.98 -0.45 -2.39
C VAL A 66 -22.26 -1.24 -2.31
N GLN A 67 -22.69 -1.79 -3.44
CA GLN A 67 -23.84 -2.70 -3.48
C GLN A 67 -23.37 -4.11 -3.10
N ASP A 68 -24.09 -4.73 -2.17
CA ASP A 68 -23.89 -6.14 -1.77
C ASP A 68 -24.37 -7.13 -2.85
#